data_AF-Q16YP9-F1
#
_entry.id   AF-Q16YP9-F1
#
_cell.length_a   1.000
_cell.length_b   1.000
_cell.length_c   1.000
_cell.angle_alpha   90.00
_cell.angle_beta   90.00
_cell.angle_gamma   90.00
#
_symmetry.space_group_name_H-M   'P 1'
#
loop_
_entity.id
_entity.type
_entity.pdbx_description
1 polymer ?
#
loop_
_entity_poly.entity_id
_entity_poly.type
_entity_poly.pdbx_seq_one_letter_code
_entity_poly.pdbx_strand_id
1 'polypeptide(L)'
;MKTKLAQCIVEAYDCLKVDEEGKPAEADFFWLHNGRSTGEHTGCIHNWVRNQQPKAPKAIRRKRRAVPDLNDDEVEAFEQLSTCDENEEYDNISHLMSKTFRYRQELRRRKTNPSNLCVDFPHMLWHGNTMINDEFDLMFPDRNSAVGTLSCISSFCMMLDHSYGEIASPSIQALMKITTELTAQGNIRKADPAGLPPLEEFASVFIRWLQPGTDIEYFLENVLGDPPYILCSTMAFAEDKYFVVVLRTAFDCGCDFDVAFDLLYKSYKVFNFEVPGKAKKVMDFFDLVYGIYACSRLNHVNKLFDKIKLAMKK
;
A
#
# COMPACT_ATOMS: atom_id res chain seq x y z
N MET A 1 25.09 6.40 27.03
CA MET A 1 23.65 6.29 26.66
C MET A 1 22.79 5.77 27.83
N LYS A 2 23.17 4.67 28.49
CA LYS A 2 22.40 4.04 29.59
C LYS A 2 22.32 4.87 30.88
N THR A 3 23.42 5.51 31.28
CA THR A 3 23.49 6.41 32.45
C THR A 3 22.59 7.64 32.30
N LYS A 4 22.53 8.19 31.07
CA LYS A 4 21.69 9.35 30.75
C LYS A 4 20.20 9.02 30.81
N LEU A 5 19.81 7.82 30.39
CA LEU A 5 18.42 7.33 30.49
C LEU A 5 18.00 7.12 31.95
N ALA A 6 18.87 6.52 32.77
CA ALA A 6 18.61 6.35 34.20
C ALA A 6 18.47 7.71 34.91
N GLN A 7 19.34 8.68 34.60
CA GLN A 7 19.23 10.06 35.10
C GLN A 7 17.90 10.72 34.72
N CYS A 8 17.48 10.64 33.44
CA CYS A 8 16.21 11.22 33.01
C CYS A 8 14.98 10.57 33.67
N ILE A 9 15.05 9.28 34.02
CA ILE A 9 13.96 8.57 34.72
C ILE A 9 13.88 9.04 36.17
N VAL A 10 15.01 9.15 36.86
CA VAL A 10 15.06 9.68 38.25
C VAL A 10 14.61 11.15 38.28
N GLU A 11 14.97 11.96 37.29
CA GLU A 11 14.53 13.36 37.17
C GLU A 11 13.03 13.49 36.99
N ALA A 12 12.40 12.58 36.23
CA ALA A 12 10.98 12.61 35.88
C ALA A 12 10.06 12.07 37.00
N TYR A 13 10.58 11.29 37.93
CA TYR A 13 9.81 10.68 39.02
C TYR A 13 10.46 10.98 40.37
N ASP A 14 9.98 12.03 41.05
CA ASP A 14 10.56 12.52 42.31
C ASP A 14 10.58 11.47 43.44
N CYS A 15 9.66 10.50 43.42
CA CYS A 15 9.66 9.37 44.36
C CYS A 15 10.87 8.43 44.20
N LEU A 16 11.62 8.56 43.10
CA LEU A 16 12.89 7.88 42.85
C LEU A 16 14.09 8.79 43.14
N LYS A 17 13.92 9.92 43.86
CA LYS A 17 15.00 10.84 44.29
C LYS A 17 15.37 10.74 45.77
N VAL A 18 14.54 10.15 46.62
CA VAL A 18 14.80 10.02 48.06
C VAL A 18 14.40 8.63 48.56
N ASP A 19 15.24 8.03 49.40
CA ASP A 19 15.00 6.73 50.03
C ASP A 19 14.19 6.91 51.33
N GLU A 20 12.86 7.01 51.21
CA GLU A 20 11.92 7.23 52.34
C GLU A 20 10.96 6.04 52.56
N GLU A 21 10.44 5.91 53.79
CA GLU A 21 9.41 4.93 54.15
C GLU A 21 8.08 5.26 53.44
N GLY A 22 7.66 4.37 52.53
CA GLY A 22 6.48 4.56 51.67
C GLY A 22 6.75 4.36 50.18
N LYS A 23 8.01 4.12 49.79
CA LYS A 23 8.36 3.78 48.42
C LYS A 23 7.69 2.47 47.96
N PRO A 24 7.31 2.37 46.66
CA PRO A 24 6.90 1.10 46.07
C PRO A 24 8.04 0.08 46.19
N ALA A 25 7.74 -1.20 46.44
CA ALA A 25 8.76 -2.26 46.53
C ALA A 25 9.64 -2.34 45.27
N GLU A 26 9.11 -1.91 44.13
CA GLU A 26 9.79 -1.83 42.84
C GLU A 26 10.85 -0.73 42.76
N ALA A 27 10.85 0.23 43.70
CA ALA A 27 11.81 1.34 43.75
C ALA A 27 13.15 0.94 44.39
N ASP A 28 13.20 -0.11 45.24
CA ASP A 28 14.43 -0.65 45.85
C ASP A 28 15.51 -0.96 44.81
N PHE A 29 15.05 -1.33 43.61
CA PHE A 29 15.87 -1.68 42.46
C PHE A 29 16.69 -0.51 41.88
N PHE A 30 16.27 0.76 42.06
CA PHE A 30 17.01 1.94 41.59
C PHE A 30 18.14 2.37 42.53
N TRP A 31 18.07 1.97 43.80
CA TRP A 31 18.80 2.62 44.89
C TRP A 31 20.10 1.94 45.32
N LEU A 32 20.34 0.70 44.89
CA LEU A 32 21.53 -0.04 45.35
C LEU A 32 22.86 0.66 44.99
N HIS A 33 22.89 1.50 43.93
CA HIS A 33 24.09 2.25 43.50
C HIS A 33 23.82 3.65 42.88
N ASN A 34 22.69 4.29 43.17
CA ASN A 34 22.33 5.62 42.63
C ASN A 34 22.47 5.75 41.09
N GLY A 35 22.31 4.65 40.35
CA GLY A 35 22.49 4.62 38.89
C GLY A 35 23.91 4.93 38.39
N ARG A 36 24.93 4.90 39.25
CA ARG A 36 26.30 5.32 38.92
C ARG A 36 27.23 4.18 38.48
N SER A 37 26.88 2.90 38.71
CA SER A 37 27.67 1.74 38.28
C SER A 37 26.98 0.92 37.18
N THR A 38 27.76 0.44 36.20
CA THR A 38 27.29 -0.51 35.20
C THR A 38 27.28 -1.92 35.78
N GLY A 39 26.13 -2.36 36.28
CA GLY A 39 25.88 -3.73 36.75
C GLY A 39 24.61 -4.35 36.16
N GLU A 40 24.24 -5.53 36.67
CA GLU A 40 23.10 -6.39 36.26
C GLU A 40 21.76 -5.64 36.12
N HIS A 41 21.64 -4.46 36.75
CA HIS A 41 20.55 -3.50 36.68
C HIS A 41 20.10 -3.18 35.23
N THR A 42 21.03 -3.11 34.27
CA THR A 42 20.65 -2.75 32.88
C THR A 42 19.78 -3.81 32.20
N GLY A 43 20.00 -5.08 32.52
CA GLY A 43 19.22 -6.20 31.98
C GLY A 43 17.82 -6.25 32.58
N CYS A 44 17.70 -5.97 33.88
CA CYS A 44 16.44 -5.99 34.60
C CYS A 44 15.51 -4.82 34.23
N ILE A 45 16.03 -3.58 34.05
CA ILE A 45 15.24 -2.45 33.52
C ILE A 45 14.73 -2.78 32.11
N HIS A 46 15.61 -3.30 31.26
CA HIS A 46 15.24 -3.68 29.90
C HIS A 46 14.12 -4.73 29.88
N ASN A 47 14.23 -5.76 30.71
CA ASN A 47 13.23 -6.81 30.83
C ASN A 47 11.92 -6.29 31.44
N TRP A 48 11.99 -5.43 32.46
CA TRP A 48 10.81 -4.84 33.09
C TRP A 48 10.08 -3.90 32.13
N VAL A 49 10.78 -2.99 31.45
CA VAL A 49 10.20 -2.10 30.42
C VAL A 49 9.56 -2.94 29.31
N ARG A 50 10.25 -3.95 28.79
CA ARG A 50 9.71 -4.87 27.78
C ARG A 50 8.45 -5.60 28.26
N ASN A 51 8.36 -5.96 29.54
CA ASN A 51 7.24 -6.71 30.10
C ASN A 51 6.05 -5.81 30.51
N GLN A 52 6.29 -4.53 30.80
CA GLN A 52 5.26 -3.56 31.19
C GLN A 52 4.74 -2.72 30.01
N GLN A 53 5.53 -2.55 28.94
CA GLN A 53 5.11 -1.87 27.70
C GLN A 53 3.83 -2.48 27.06
N PRO A 54 3.58 -3.81 27.11
CA PRO A 54 2.34 -4.43 26.66
C PRO A 54 1.14 -4.20 27.58
N LYS A 55 1.34 -3.64 28.77
CA LYS A 55 0.30 -3.36 29.78
C LYS A 55 -0.03 -1.87 29.90
N ALA A 56 0.84 -1.00 29.39
CA ALA A 56 0.63 0.45 29.40
C ALA A 56 -0.58 0.89 28.54
N PRO A 57 -1.25 2.01 28.89
CA PRO A 57 -2.31 2.61 28.08
C PRO A 57 -1.86 2.88 26.64
N LYS A 58 -2.73 2.69 25.65
CA LYS A 58 -2.43 2.87 24.21
C LYS A 58 -1.84 4.26 23.89
N ALA A 59 -2.21 5.29 24.64
CA ALA A 59 -1.70 6.65 24.49
C ALA A 59 -0.18 6.76 24.76
N ILE A 60 0.34 5.99 25.72
CA ILE A 60 1.75 5.99 26.13
C ILE A 60 2.57 4.98 25.30
N ARG A 61 1.93 3.90 24.80
CA ARG A 61 2.60 2.94 23.89
C ARG A 61 2.99 3.52 22.54
N ARG A 62 2.34 4.61 22.11
CA ARG A 62 2.76 5.32 20.90
C ARG A 62 4.11 5.94 21.20
N LYS A 63 5.20 5.32 20.70
CA LYS A 63 6.47 6.02 20.47
C LYS A 63 6.10 7.39 19.90
N ARG A 64 6.54 8.48 20.55
CA ARG A 64 6.50 9.82 19.95
C ARG A 64 7.01 9.63 18.52
N ARG A 65 6.10 9.78 17.54
CA ARG A 65 6.43 9.61 16.14
C ARG A 65 7.49 10.66 15.89
N ALA A 66 8.74 10.27 15.66
CA ALA A 66 9.77 11.22 15.28
C ALA A 66 9.22 11.95 14.05
N VAL A 67 8.97 13.25 14.07
CA VAL A 67 8.63 13.95 12.82
C VAL A 67 9.76 13.63 11.83
N PRO A 68 9.46 13.28 10.57
CA PRO A 68 10.52 13.10 9.58
C PRO A 68 11.42 14.33 9.64
N ASP A 69 12.74 14.12 9.74
CA ASP A 69 13.70 15.23 9.69
C ASP A 69 13.67 15.74 8.25
N LEU A 70 12.90 16.82 8.00
CA LEU A 70 12.79 17.46 6.70
C LEU A 70 13.85 18.56 6.64
N ASN A 71 14.50 18.74 5.48
CA ASN A 71 15.32 19.92 5.26
C ASN A 71 14.43 21.15 5.01
N ASP A 72 15.01 22.35 5.08
CA ASP A 72 14.25 23.60 4.92
C ASP A 72 13.53 23.67 3.55
N ASP A 73 14.18 23.18 2.48
CA ASP A 73 13.59 23.12 1.13
C ASP A 73 12.35 22.21 1.04
N GLU A 74 12.35 21.08 1.75
CA GLU A 74 11.23 20.13 1.84
C GLU A 74 10.06 20.73 2.63
N VAL A 75 10.37 21.47 3.71
CA VAL A 75 9.36 22.16 4.51
C VAL A 75 8.71 23.27 3.70
N GLU A 76 9.51 24.11 3.04
CA GLU A 76 8.99 25.20 2.20
C GLU A 76 8.12 24.65 1.05
N ALA A 77 8.57 23.60 0.36
CA ALA A 77 7.80 22.98 -0.70
C ALA A 77 6.48 22.36 -0.20
N PHE A 78 6.46 21.79 1.00
CA PHE A 78 5.24 21.26 1.61
C PHE A 78 4.26 22.38 2.00
N GLU A 79 4.75 23.48 2.56
CA GLU A 79 3.95 24.66 2.85
C GLU A 79 3.35 25.25 1.58
N GLN A 80 4.14 25.38 0.51
CA GLN A 80 3.65 25.84 -0.80
C GLN A 80 2.55 24.93 -1.34
N LEU A 81 2.76 23.60 -1.34
CA LEU A 81 1.72 22.64 -1.74
C LEU A 81 0.43 22.82 -0.93
N SER A 82 0.51 23.06 0.38
CA SER A 82 -0.68 23.23 1.22
C SER A 82 -1.53 24.45 0.85
N THR A 83 -0.98 25.39 0.07
CA THR A 83 -1.68 26.58 -0.41
C THR A 83 -2.18 26.47 -1.85
N CYS A 84 -1.76 25.46 -2.61
CA CYS A 84 -2.20 25.24 -3.98
C CYS A 84 -3.66 24.78 -4.03
N ASP A 85 -4.34 25.08 -5.14
CA ASP A 85 -5.70 24.60 -5.44
C ASP A 85 -5.75 23.74 -6.70
N GLU A 86 -6.87 23.06 -6.94
CA GLU A 86 -7.05 22.07 -8.03
C GLU A 86 -6.81 22.62 -9.45
N ASN A 87 -6.77 23.95 -9.63
CA ASN A 87 -6.52 24.61 -10.91
C ASN A 87 -5.05 24.97 -11.13
N GLU A 88 -4.18 24.72 -10.15
CA GLU A 88 -2.74 25.00 -10.24
C GLU A 88 -2.11 24.26 -11.43
N GLU A 89 -1.09 24.84 -12.05
CA GLU A 89 -0.44 24.21 -13.20
C GLU A 89 0.29 22.92 -12.79
N TYR A 90 0.11 21.87 -13.60
CA TYR A 90 0.70 20.56 -13.37
C TYR A 90 2.22 20.63 -13.14
N ASP A 91 2.95 21.44 -13.91
CA ASP A 91 4.41 21.55 -13.80
C ASP A 91 4.85 22.07 -12.43
N ASN A 92 4.10 23.03 -11.86
CA ASN A 92 4.37 23.57 -10.54
C ASN A 92 4.11 22.50 -9.46
N ILE A 93 2.94 21.86 -9.51
CA ILE A 93 2.60 20.77 -8.58
C ILE A 93 3.62 19.63 -8.68
N SER A 94 3.99 19.20 -9.88
CA SER A 94 4.94 18.10 -10.11
C SER A 94 6.32 18.40 -9.53
N HIS A 95 6.80 19.64 -9.67
CA HIS A 95 8.06 20.09 -9.08
C HIS A 95 8.02 20.07 -7.55
N LEU A 96 6.98 20.63 -6.95
CA LEU A 96 6.83 20.65 -5.49
C LEU A 96 6.61 19.24 -4.91
N MET A 97 5.83 18.41 -5.60
CA MET A 97 5.64 17.00 -5.27
C MET A 97 7.00 16.29 -5.30
N SER A 98 7.81 16.47 -6.34
CA SER A 98 9.14 15.86 -6.42
C SER A 98 10.04 16.24 -5.24
N LYS A 99 10.06 17.52 -4.82
CA LYS A 99 10.82 17.97 -3.65
C LYS A 99 10.38 17.31 -2.35
N THR A 100 9.07 17.06 -2.19
CA THR A 100 8.48 16.48 -0.98
C THR A 100 8.41 14.94 -0.98
N PHE A 101 9.00 14.29 -1.99
CA PHE A 101 8.93 12.84 -2.17
C PHE A 101 9.46 12.04 -0.96
N ARG A 102 10.61 12.44 -0.39
CA ARG A 102 11.18 11.76 0.78
C ARG A 102 10.25 11.82 1.98
N TYR A 103 9.53 12.92 2.17
CA TYR A 103 8.52 13.02 3.23
C TYR A 103 7.42 11.97 3.03
N ARG A 104 6.84 11.89 1.82
CA ARG A 104 5.84 10.86 1.49
C ARG A 104 6.36 9.44 1.66
N GLN A 105 7.62 9.17 1.29
CA GLN A 105 8.24 7.85 1.51
C GLN A 105 8.33 7.49 3.01
N GLU A 106 8.65 8.46 3.87
CA GLU A 106 8.68 8.22 5.31
C GLU A 106 7.27 7.98 5.89
N LEU A 107 6.25 8.66 5.37
CA LEU A 107 4.85 8.40 5.72
C LEU A 107 4.43 6.97 5.32
N ARG A 108 4.79 6.52 4.11
CA ARG A 108 4.55 5.13 3.67
C ARG A 108 5.28 4.11 4.53
N ARG A 109 6.56 4.35 4.86
CA ARG A 109 7.38 3.46 5.72
C ARG A 109 6.75 3.27 7.10
N ARG A 110 6.06 4.31 7.60
CA ARG A 110 5.32 4.28 8.88
C ARG A 110 3.94 3.65 8.79
N LYS A 111 3.56 3.17 7.60
CA LYS A 111 2.24 2.62 7.32
C LYS A 111 1.13 3.63 7.64
N THR A 112 1.36 4.90 7.29
CA THR A 112 0.29 5.90 7.29
C THR A 112 -0.84 5.39 6.40
N ASN A 113 -2.09 5.51 6.87
CA ASN A 113 -3.26 5.10 6.10
C ASN A 113 -3.33 5.91 4.78
N PRO A 114 -3.65 5.29 3.64
CA PRO A 114 -3.85 5.96 2.35
C PRO A 114 -4.68 7.25 2.43
N SER A 115 -5.80 7.26 3.16
CA SER A 115 -6.64 8.44 3.34
C SER A 115 -5.89 9.58 4.03
N ASN A 116 -5.08 9.29 5.05
CA ASN A 116 -4.29 10.32 5.72
C ASN A 116 -3.16 10.83 4.82
N LEU A 117 -2.57 9.96 3.99
CA LEU A 117 -1.56 10.38 3.01
C LEU A 117 -2.16 11.37 2.01
N CYS A 118 -3.41 11.18 1.57
CA CYS A 118 -4.11 12.13 0.69
C CYS A 118 -4.64 13.37 1.40
N VAL A 119 -4.86 13.34 2.71
CA VAL A 119 -5.14 14.57 3.47
C VAL A 119 -3.91 15.48 3.47
N ASP A 120 -2.72 14.90 3.65
CA ASP A 120 -1.46 15.64 3.62
C ASP A 120 -1.05 16.03 2.18
N PHE A 121 -1.39 15.19 1.19
CA PHE A 121 -1.04 15.38 -0.22
C PHE A 121 -2.23 15.08 -1.15
N PRO A 122 -3.25 15.96 -1.19
CA PRO A 122 -4.42 15.79 -2.05
C PRO A 122 -4.05 15.79 -3.55
N HIS A 123 -2.99 16.51 -3.90
CA HIS A 123 -2.37 16.62 -5.21
C HIS A 123 -2.08 15.29 -5.91
N MET A 124 -1.87 14.19 -5.18
CA MET A 124 -1.69 12.86 -5.79
C MET A 124 -2.92 12.40 -6.58
N LEU A 125 -4.09 12.99 -6.33
CA LEU A 125 -5.34 12.70 -7.03
C LEU A 125 -5.68 13.75 -8.11
N TRP A 126 -4.86 14.77 -8.27
CA TRP A 126 -5.05 15.83 -9.27
C TRP A 126 -4.43 15.46 -10.62
N HIS A 127 -4.78 16.20 -11.66
CA HIS A 127 -4.27 16.03 -13.03
C HIS A 127 -4.46 14.61 -13.59
N GLY A 128 -5.58 13.97 -13.23
CA GLY A 128 -5.93 12.64 -13.69
C GLY A 128 -4.95 11.58 -13.18
N ASN A 129 -4.50 10.70 -14.08
CA ASN A 129 -3.62 9.58 -13.72
C ASN A 129 -2.12 9.96 -13.68
N THR A 130 -1.76 11.17 -14.11
CA THR A 130 -0.36 11.59 -14.32
C THR A 130 0.43 11.61 -13.00
N MET A 131 -0.13 12.20 -11.94
CA MET A 131 0.53 12.30 -10.64
C MET A 131 0.83 10.92 -10.02
N ILE A 132 -0.05 9.94 -10.22
CA ILE A 132 0.16 8.56 -9.76
C ILE A 132 1.29 7.89 -10.57
N ASN A 133 1.36 8.16 -11.88
CA ASN A 133 2.44 7.66 -12.72
C ASN A 133 3.80 8.24 -12.31
N ASP A 134 3.89 9.55 -12.13
CA ASP A 134 5.14 10.23 -11.76
C ASP A 134 5.64 9.78 -10.38
N GLU A 135 4.72 9.68 -9.41
CA GLU A 135 5.06 9.20 -8.07
C GLU A 135 5.53 7.75 -8.09
N PHE A 136 4.92 6.89 -8.92
CA PHE A 136 5.37 5.52 -9.11
C PHE A 136 6.77 5.45 -9.73
N ASP A 137 7.05 6.32 -10.71
CA ASP A 137 8.35 6.41 -11.37
C ASP A 137 9.46 6.87 -10.40
N LEU A 138 9.15 7.84 -9.54
CA LEU A 138 10.04 8.25 -8.44
C LEU A 138 10.28 7.13 -7.41
N MET A 139 9.30 6.27 -7.16
CA MET A 139 9.44 5.14 -6.24
C MET A 139 10.32 4.02 -6.78
N PHE A 140 10.35 3.81 -8.10
CA PHE A 140 11.04 2.70 -8.73
C PHE A 140 11.88 3.16 -9.94
N PRO A 141 12.89 4.02 -9.72
CA PRO A 141 13.70 4.60 -10.79
C PRO A 141 14.55 3.55 -11.52
N ASP A 142 15.00 2.53 -10.79
CA ASP A 142 15.88 1.47 -11.31
C ASP A 142 15.11 0.24 -11.83
N ARG A 143 13.79 0.35 -12.05
CA ARG A 143 12.99 -0.79 -12.49
C ARG A 143 13.50 -1.29 -13.84
N ASN A 144 13.74 -2.59 -13.94
CA ASN A 144 14.10 -3.21 -15.20
C ASN A 144 12.84 -3.79 -15.84
N SER A 145 12.14 -2.98 -16.62
CA SER A 145 10.89 -3.35 -17.31
C SER A 145 11.12 -4.29 -18.50
N ALA A 146 12.01 -5.28 -18.36
CA ALA A 146 12.32 -6.27 -19.41
C ALA A 146 11.07 -6.99 -19.94
N VAL A 147 9.98 -7.01 -19.17
CA VAL A 147 8.68 -7.55 -19.57
C VAL A 147 7.67 -6.43 -19.84
N GLY A 148 7.45 -5.50 -18.90
CA GLY A 148 6.63 -4.30 -19.12
C GLY A 148 5.33 -4.32 -18.32
N THR A 149 4.19 -4.25 -18.99
CA THR A 149 2.83 -4.17 -18.39
C THR A 149 1.99 -5.41 -18.74
N LEU A 150 0.70 -5.43 -18.37
CA LEU A 150 -0.23 -6.49 -18.77
C LEU A 150 -0.28 -6.65 -20.30
N SER A 151 -0.38 -5.55 -21.04
CA SER A 151 -0.43 -5.57 -22.50
C SER A 151 0.76 -6.29 -23.15
N CYS A 152 1.96 -6.17 -22.54
CA CYS A 152 3.16 -6.85 -23.01
C CYS A 152 3.11 -8.38 -22.86
N ILE A 153 2.31 -8.91 -21.93
CA ILE A 153 2.20 -10.34 -21.65
C ILE A 153 0.87 -10.94 -22.10
N SER A 154 -0.13 -10.13 -22.46
CA SER A 154 -1.47 -10.57 -22.82
C SER A 154 -1.47 -11.67 -23.88
N SER A 155 -0.66 -11.55 -24.93
CA SER A 155 -0.57 -12.57 -25.99
C SER A 155 -0.13 -13.94 -25.47
N PHE A 156 0.87 -13.98 -24.58
CA PHE A 156 1.28 -15.22 -23.93
C PHE A 156 0.18 -15.76 -23.01
N CYS A 157 -0.44 -14.88 -22.22
CA CYS A 157 -1.49 -15.26 -21.29
C CYS A 157 -2.68 -15.91 -22.01
N MET A 158 -3.00 -15.46 -23.23
CA MET A 158 -4.04 -16.08 -24.05
C MET A 158 -3.72 -17.53 -24.43
N MET A 159 -2.45 -17.92 -24.50
CA MET A 159 -2.01 -19.30 -24.74
C MET A 159 -2.06 -20.21 -23.51
N LEU A 160 -2.27 -19.66 -22.31
CA LEU A 160 -2.43 -20.47 -21.10
C LEU A 160 -3.70 -21.32 -21.20
N ASP A 161 -3.70 -22.43 -20.47
CA ASP A 161 -4.88 -23.25 -20.29
C ASP A 161 -6.03 -22.41 -19.68
N HIS A 162 -7.26 -22.93 -19.71
CA HIS A 162 -8.50 -22.23 -19.37
C HIS A 162 -9.07 -21.36 -20.49
N SER A 163 -10.41 -21.36 -20.62
CA SER A 163 -11.15 -20.60 -21.61
C SER A 163 -12.20 -19.78 -20.90
N TYR A 164 -12.27 -18.49 -21.24
CA TYR A 164 -13.19 -17.50 -20.70
C TYR A 164 -13.86 -16.76 -21.85
N GLY A 165 -14.44 -17.51 -22.80
CA GLY A 165 -15.03 -16.97 -24.03
C GLY A 165 -16.24 -16.06 -23.80
N GLU A 166 -16.83 -16.10 -22.60
CA GLU A 166 -17.88 -15.20 -22.14
C GLU A 166 -17.38 -13.78 -21.80
N ILE A 167 -16.07 -13.61 -21.57
CA ILE A 167 -15.47 -12.31 -21.27
C ILE A 167 -15.11 -11.61 -22.57
N ALA A 168 -15.75 -10.49 -22.88
CA ALA A 168 -15.48 -9.75 -24.11
C ALA A 168 -14.02 -9.26 -24.19
N SER A 169 -13.46 -8.79 -23.08
CA SER A 169 -12.12 -8.20 -23.08
C SER A 169 -10.98 -9.22 -23.02
N PRO A 170 -10.07 -9.25 -24.02
CA PRO A 170 -8.91 -10.13 -24.00
C PRO A 170 -7.97 -9.85 -22.82
N SER A 171 -7.82 -8.58 -22.40
CA SER A 171 -6.94 -8.23 -21.28
C SER A 171 -7.53 -8.67 -19.94
N ILE A 172 -8.86 -8.63 -19.79
CA ILE A 172 -9.55 -9.25 -18.64
C ILE A 172 -9.37 -10.78 -18.69
N GLN A 173 -9.54 -11.42 -19.86
CA GLN A 173 -9.29 -12.85 -20.00
C GLN A 173 -7.86 -13.23 -19.60
N ALA A 174 -6.86 -12.46 -20.04
CA ALA A 174 -5.46 -12.65 -19.68
C ALA A 174 -5.25 -12.55 -18.16
N LEU A 175 -5.79 -11.52 -17.51
CA LEU A 175 -5.74 -11.35 -16.06
C LEU A 175 -6.39 -12.53 -15.32
N MET A 176 -7.52 -13.02 -15.81
CA MET A 176 -8.23 -14.15 -15.22
C MET A 176 -7.44 -15.45 -15.36
N LYS A 177 -6.80 -15.68 -16.52
CA LYS A 177 -5.89 -16.82 -16.73
C LYS A 177 -4.67 -16.76 -15.81
N ILE A 178 -4.02 -15.60 -15.66
CA ILE A 178 -2.92 -15.41 -14.69
C ILE A 178 -3.40 -15.75 -13.28
N THR A 179 -4.57 -15.22 -12.89
CA THR A 179 -5.12 -15.44 -11.55
C THR A 179 -5.36 -16.92 -11.31
N THR A 180 -5.93 -17.64 -12.28
CA THR A 180 -6.16 -19.09 -12.18
C THR A 180 -4.86 -19.88 -12.08
N GLU A 181 -3.87 -19.62 -12.94
CA GLU A 181 -2.54 -20.25 -12.88
C GLU A 181 -1.87 -20.08 -11.49
N LEU A 182 -2.04 -18.91 -10.88
CA LEU A 182 -1.44 -18.61 -9.58
C LEU A 182 -2.27 -19.13 -8.39
N THR A 183 -3.57 -19.33 -8.56
CA THR A 183 -4.51 -19.72 -7.48
C THR A 183 -4.94 -21.19 -7.53
N ALA A 184 -4.59 -21.96 -8.57
CA ALA A 184 -4.97 -23.37 -8.78
C ALA A 184 -4.44 -24.41 -7.75
N GLN A 185 -4.27 -24.06 -6.48
CA GLN A 185 -4.29 -25.02 -5.37
C GLN A 185 -5.59 -24.89 -4.57
N GLY A 186 -6.64 -25.57 -5.07
CA GLY A 186 -7.53 -26.34 -4.21
C GLY A 186 -8.85 -25.73 -3.71
N ASN A 187 -9.35 -24.58 -4.20
CA ASN A 187 -10.58 -24.01 -3.63
C ASN A 187 -11.51 -23.22 -4.57
N ILE A 188 -11.46 -23.37 -5.89
CA ILE A 188 -12.42 -22.70 -6.79
C ILE A 188 -13.71 -23.54 -6.93
N ARG A 189 -14.42 -23.92 -5.83
CA ARG A 189 -15.78 -24.52 -5.91
C ARG A 189 -16.58 -24.44 -4.59
N LYS A 190 -16.59 -23.31 -3.88
CA LYS A 190 -17.67 -23.06 -2.91
C LYS A 190 -18.17 -21.65 -3.12
N ALA A 191 -19.40 -21.54 -3.61
CA ALA A 191 -20.11 -20.28 -3.77
C ALA A 191 -20.12 -19.54 -2.42
N ASP A 192 -19.73 -18.27 -2.44
CA ASP A 192 -19.91 -17.36 -1.31
C ASP A 192 -21.42 -17.05 -1.14
N PRO A 193 -21.97 -16.95 0.08
CA PRO A 193 -23.35 -16.49 0.34
C PRO A 193 -23.76 -15.16 -0.31
N ALA A 194 -22.86 -14.41 -0.95
CA ALA A 194 -23.13 -13.16 -1.65
C ALA A 194 -23.86 -13.34 -3.01
N GLY A 195 -24.03 -14.56 -3.52
CA GLY A 195 -24.91 -14.84 -4.66
C GLY A 195 -24.43 -14.42 -6.05
N LEU A 196 -23.17 -13.98 -6.19
CA LEU A 196 -22.56 -13.71 -7.50
C LEU A 196 -22.23 -15.02 -8.24
N PRO A 197 -22.33 -15.05 -9.59
CA PRO A 197 -21.78 -16.16 -10.38
C PRO A 197 -20.30 -16.38 -10.04
N PRO A 198 -19.80 -17.64 -9.98
CA PRO A 198 -18.44 -17.94 -9.49
C PRO A 198 -17.30 -17.18 -10.20
N LEU A 199 -17.50 -16.81 -11.47
CA LEU A 199 -16.52 -16.06 -12.26
C LEU A 199 -16.52 -14.57 -11.92
N GLU A 200 -17.69 -13.97 -11.68
CA GLU A 200 -17.82 -12.57 -11.27
C GLU A 200 -17.23 -12.37 -9.88
N GLU A 201 -17.49 -13.30 -8.95
CA GLU A 201 -16.88 -13.26 -7.62
C GLU A 201 -15.35 -13.28 -7.71
N PHE A 202 -14.80 -14.05 -8.65
CA PHE A 202 -13.36 -14.17 -8.84
C PHE A 202 -12.76 -12.89 -9.44
N ALA A 203 -13.40 -12.31 -10.45
CA ALA A 203 -12.99 -11.05 -11.07
C ALA A 203 -13.23 -9.83 -10.16
N SER A 204 -14.20 -9.90 -9.23
CA SER A 204 -14.57 -8.82 -8.30
C SER A 204 -13.45 -8.34 -7.39
N VAL A 205 -12.38 -9.14 -7.28
CA VAL A 205 -11.14 -8.78 -6.59
C VAL A 205 -10.45 -7.58 -7.26
N PHE A 206 -10.60 -7.41 -8.58
CA PHE A 206 -9.99 -6.33 -9.35
C PHE A 206 -11.02 -5.42 -10.01
N ILE A 207 -12.13 -5.97 -10.50
CA ILE A 207 -13.09 -5.30 -11.38
C ILE A 207 -14.48 -5.32 -10.76
N ARG A 208 -15.13 -4.17 -10.68
CA ARG A 208 -16.53 -4.02 -10.32
C ARG A 208 -17.30 -3.49 -11.53
N TRP A 209 -18.61 -3.65 -11.52
CA TRP A 209 -19.49 -3.26 -12.61
C TRP A 209 -20.58 -2.35 -12.11
N LEU A 210 -20.86 -1.29 -12.88
CA LEU A 210 -22.04 -0.45 -12.64
C LEU A 210 -23.30 -1.28 -12.90
N GLN A 211 -24.26 -1.13 -11.99
CA GLN A 211 -25.59 -1.68 -12.23
C GLN A 211 -26.33 -0.79 -13.24
N PRO A 212 -27.15 -1.37 -14.13
CA PRO A 212 -27.92 -0.58 -15.10
C PRO A 212 -28.72 0.54 -14.41
N GLY A 213 -28.62 1.76 -14.93
CA GLY A 213 -29.34 2.92 -14.41
C GLY A 213 -28.74 3.55 -13.14
N THR A 214 -27.53 3.14 -12.74
CA THR A 214 -26.76 3.78 -11.66
C THR A 214 -25.69 4.68 -12.26
N ASP A 215 -25.60 5.94 -11.82
CA ASP A 215 -24.49 6.83 -12.18
C ASP A 215 -23.24 6.58 -11.31
N ILE A 216 -22.10 7.11 -11.74
CA ILE A 216 -20.81 6.87 -11.10
C ILE A 216 -20.76 7.56 -9.73
N GLU A 217 -21.30 8.76 -9.63
CA GLU A 217 -21.33 9.56 -8.40
C GLU A 217 -22.07 8.81 -7.28
N TYR A 218 -23.28 8.33 -7.58
CA TYR A 218 -24.07 7.51 -6.67
C TYR A 218 -23.34 6.23 -6.29
N PHE A 219 -22.66 5.57 -7.26
CA PHE A 219 -21.87 4.38 -6.98
C PHE A 219 -20.75 4.68 -5.97
N LEU A 220 -19.99 5.76 -6.18
CA LEU A 220 -18.88 6.17 -5.31
C LEU A 220 -19.34 6.51 -3.88
N GLU A 221 -20.55 7.03 -3.72
CA GLU A 221 -21.13 7.36 -2.41
C GLU A 221 -21.65 6.13 -1.66
N ASN A 222 -22.16 5.12 -2.37
CA ASN A 222 -22.95 4.04 -1.78
C ASN A 222 -22.27 2.67 -1.75
N VAL A 223 -21.20 2.45 -2.53
CA VAL A 223 -20.58 1.12 -2.63
C VAL A 223 -19.59 0.85 -1.50
N LEU A 224 -19.78 -0.31 -0.87
CA LEU A 224 -18.91 -0.85 0.16
C LEU A 224 -17.66 -1.49 -0.43
N GLY A 225 -16.53 -1.33 0.24
CA GLY A 225 -15.28 -2.02 -0.04
C GLY A 225 -14.11 -1.06 -0.28
N ASP A 226 -12.94 -1.47 0.19
CA ASP A 226 -11.78 -0.58 0.23
C ASP A 226 -11.14 -0.44 -1.17
N PRO A 227 -10.90 0.80 -1.65
CA PRO A 227 -10.13 1.04 -2.87
C PRO A 227 -8.66 0.58 -2.70
N PRO A 228 -7.92 0.41 -3.81
CA PRO A 228 -8.30 0.72 -5.18
C PRO A 228 -8.92 -0.48 -5.90
N TYR A 229 -9.78 -0.21 -6.88
CA TYR A 229 -10.38 -1.20 -7.78
C TYR A 229 -10.74 -0.56 -9.12
N ILE A 230 -10.91 -1.37 -10.16
CA ILE A 230 -11.42 -0.94 -11.48
C ILE A 230 -12.95 -1.01 -11.44
N LEU A 231 -13.61 -0.02 -12.02
CA LEU A 231 -15.05 0.03 -12.25
C LEU A 231 -15.29 0.05 -13.76
N CYS A 232 -16.07 -0.90 -14.27
CA CYS A 232 -16.55 -0.93 -15.64
C CYS A 232 -17.95 -0.28 -15.70
N SER A 233 -18.19 0.60 -16.68
CA SER A 233 -19.47 1.33 -16.81
C SER A 233 -20.65 0.49 -17.31
N THR A 234 -20.40 -0.79 -17.61
CA THR A 234 -21.42 -1.72 -18.10
C THR A 234 -21.50 -2.97 -17.21
N MET A 235 -22.39 -3.89 -17.60
CA MET A 235 -22.59 -5.18 -16.93
C MET A 235 -21.34 -6.07 -16.95
N ALA A 236 -21.35 -7.09 -16.10
CA ALA A 236 -20.27 -8.06 -16.02
C ALA A 236 -19.88 -8.61 -17.40
N PHE A 237 -18.57 -8.71 -17.63
CA PHE A 237 -17.94 -9.31 -18.82
C PHE A 237 -18.16 -8.59 -20.17
N ALA A 238 -18.93 -7.50 -20.20
CA ALA A 238 -18.99 -6.61 -21.35
C ALA A 238 -17.85 -5.57 -21.32
N GLU A 239 -17.50 -5.04 -22.50
CA GLU A 239 -16.55 -3.94 -22.65
C GLU A 239 -17.27 -2.61 -22.77
N ASP A 240 -16.79 -1.62 -22.01
CA ASP A 240 -17.18 -0.22 -22.09
C ASP A 240 -16.07 0.61 -21.45
N LYS A 241 -16.37 1.80 -20.93
CA LYS A 241 -15.41 2.63 -20.20
C LYS A 241 -15.02 2.00 -18.86
N TYR A 242 -13.73 2.10 -18.56
CA TYR A 242 -13.13 1.71 -17.30
C TYR A 242 -12.72 2.94 -16.50
N PHE A 243 -12.94 2.87 -15.19
CA PHE A 243 -12.50 3.86 -14.23
C PHE A 243 -11.67 3.17 -13.15
N VAL A 244 -10.61 3.82 -12.67
CA VAL A 244 -9.93 3.36 -11.44
C VAL A 244 -10.40 4.20 -10.28
N VAL A 245 -10.97 3.55 -9.26
CA VAL A 245 -11.44 4.23 -8.07
C VAL A 245 -10.36 4.21 -7.00
N VAL A 246 -9.91 5.39 -6.57
CA VAL A 246 -8.96 5.59 -5.47
C VAL A 246 -9.51 6.64 -4.52
N LEU A 247 -9.72 6.29 -3.25
CA LEU A 247 -10.16 7.23 -2.20
C LEU A 247 -11.32 8.15 -2.62
N ARG A 248 -12.37 7.55 -3.23
CA ARG A 248 -13.58 8.23 -3.76
C ARG A 248 -13.36 9.08 -5.02
N THR A 249 -12.17 9.11 -5.59
CA THR A 249 -11.91 9.69 -6.91
C THR A 249 -11.98 8.58 -7.96
N ALA A 250 -12.70 8.82 -9.05
CA ALA A 250 -12.73 7.92 -10.20
C ALA A 250 -11.90 8.53 -11.34
N PHE A 251 -10.84 7.83 -11.74
CA PHE A 251 -10.00 8.21 -12.88
C PHE A 251 -10.53 7.55 -14.14
N ASP A 252 -10.91 8.34 -15.15
CA ASP A 252 -11.33 7.84 -16.47
C ASP A 252 -10.13 7.26 -17.23
N CYS A 253 -10.20 5.96 -17.55
CA CYS A 253 -9.18 5.24 -18.31
C CYS A 253 -9.63 4.92 -19.75
N GLY A 254 -10.79 5.44 -20.18
CA GLY A 254 -11.39 5.13 -21.48
C GLY A 254 -11.76 3.65 -21.59
N CYS A 255 -11.70 3.11 -22.81
CA CYS A 255 -12.10 1.72 -23.08
C CYS A 255 -10.93 0.72 -23.02
N ASP A 256 -9.76 1.14 -22.54
CA ASP A 256 -8.55 0.29 -22.48
C ASP A 256 -8.35 -0.27 -21.06
N PHE A 257 -8.59 -1.58 -20.92
CA PHE A 257 -8.42 -2.28 -19.65
C PHE A 257 -6.95 -2.35 -19.21
N ASP A 258 -5.99 -2.37 -20.14
CA ASP A 258 -4.57 -2.43 -19.79
C ASP A 258 -4.13 -1.13 -19.10
N VAL A 259 -4.64 0.02 -19.55
CA VAL A 259 -4.44 1.33 -18.90
C VAL A 259 -5.08 1.35 -17.51
N ALA A 260 -6.31 0.85 -17.38
CA ALA A 260 -6.98 0.77 -16.08
C ALA A 260 -6.24 -0.14 -15.11
N PHE A 261 -5.71 -1.28 -15.58
CA PHE A 261 -4.95 -2.21 -14.75
C PHE A 261 -3.58 -1.65 -14.34
N ASP A 262 -2.88 -0.95 -15.24
CA ASP A 262 -1.63 -0.27 -14.92
C ASP A 262 -1.84 0.78 -13.81
N LEU A 263 -2.86 1.63 -13.95
CA LEU A 263 -3.19 2.62 -12.93
C LEU A 263 -3.63 1.99 -11.60
N LEU A 264 -4.44 0.93 -11.64
CA LEU A 264 -4.80 0.15 -10.44
C LEU A 264 -3.55 -0.37 -9.73
N TYR A 265 -2.66 -1.00 -10.49
CA TYR A 265 -1.43 -1.59 -9.96
C TYR A 265 -0.54 -0.53 -9.31
N LYS A 266 -0.30 0.58 -9.99
CA LYS A 266 0.48 1.71 -9.48
C LYS A 266 -0.14 2.30 -8.23
N SER A 267 -1.47 2.43 -8.18
CA SER A 267 -2.20 2.93 -7.02
C SER A 267 -1.96 2.09 -5.76
N TYR A 268 -1.93 0.75 -5.87
CA TYR A 268 -1.57 -0.10 -4.74
C TYR A 268 -0.18 0.22 -4.16
N LYS A 269 0.79 0.54 -5.00
CA LYS A 269 2.16 0.88 -4.58
C LYS A 269 2.26 2.31 -4.05
N VAL A 270 1.77 3.28 -4.82
CA VAL A 270 1.85 4.72 -4.52
C VAL A 270 1.14 5.07 -3.23
N PHE A 271 -0.01 4.47 -2.94
CA PHE A 271 -0.73 4.75 -1.69
C PHE A 271 -0.45 3.72 -0.60
N ASN A 272 0.31 2.66 -0.89
CA ASN A 272 0.62 1.57 0.03
C ASN A 272 -0.65 0.90 0.60
N PHE A 273 -1.64 0.65 -0.28
CA PHE A 273 -2.86 -0.06 0.07
C PHE A 273 -2.57 -1.50 0.44
N GLU A 274 -3.36 -2.05 1.38
CA GLU A 274 -3.30 -3.47 1.65
C GLU A 274 -3.89 -4.25 0.47
N VAL A 275 -3.07 -5.13 -0.12
CA VAL A 275 -3.52 -5.99 -1.21
C VAL A 275 -4.45 -7.09 -0.66
N PRO A 276 -5.67 -7.25 -1.21
CA PRO A 276 -6.58 -8.31 -0.81
C PRO A 276 -5.93 -9.69 -0.92
N GLY A 277 -6.23 -10.60 0.02
CA GLY A 277 -5.62 -11.94 0.06
C GLY A 277 -5.72 -12.71 -1.27
N LYS A 278 -6.87 -12.61 -1.96
CA LYS A 278 -7.12 -13.22 -3.28
C LYS A 278 -6.25 -12.59 -4.40
N ALA A 279 -5.84 -11.32 -4.26
CA ALA A 279 -5.01 -10.59 -5.24
C ALA A 279 -3.49 -10.72 -5.00
N LYS A 280 -3.05 -11.11 -3.80
CA LYS A 280 -1.62 -11.03 -3.39
C LYS A 280 -0.66 -11.68 -4.37
N LYS A 281 -0.98 -12.88 -4.87
CA LYS A 281 -0.11 -13.59 -5.81
C LYS A 281 -0.03 -12.90 -7.17
N VAL A 282 -1.14 -12.34 -7.64
CA VAL A 282 -1.21 -11.61 -8.91
C VAL A 282 -0.41 -10.32 -8.81
N MET A 283 -0.58 -9.55 -7.73
CA MET A 283 0.18 -8.33 -7.50
C MET A 283 1.69 -8.61 -7.37
N ASP A 284 2.07 -9.66 -6.65
CA ASP A 284 3.47 -10.11 -6.52
C ASP A 284 4.05 -10.59 -7.86
N PHE A 285 3.23 -11.21 -8.72
CA PHE A 285 3.61 -11.52 -10.09
C PHE A 285 3.86 -10.26 -10.92
N PHE A 286 2.98 -9.25 -10.82
CA PHE A 286 3.19 -7.98 -11.51
C PHE A 286 4.40 -7.20 -10.99
N ASP A 287 4.80 -7.35 -9.72
CA ASP A 287 6.07 -6.77 -9.24
C ASP A 287 7.28 -7.27 -10.06
N LEU A 288 7.21 -8.49 -10.59
CA LEU A 288 8.23 -9.02 -11.49
C LEU A 288 8.08 -8.49 -12.92
N VAL A 289 6.84 -8.42 -13.42
CA VAL A 289 6.52 -7.91 -14.77
C VAL A 289 6.95 -6.45 -14.95
N TYR A 290 6.63 -5.61 -13.96
CA TYR A 290 7.06 -4.21 -13.90
C TYR A 290 8.54 -4.03 -13.57
N GLY A 291 9.26 -5.12 -13.22
CA GLY A 291 10.68 -5.07 -12.93
C GLY A 291 11.04 -4.42 -11.59
N ILE A 292 10.08 -4.35 -10.66
CA ILE A 292 10.29 -3.82 -9.30
C ILE A 292 11.15 -4.79 -8.49
N TYR A 293 10.90 -6.10 -8.64
CA TYR A 293 11.68 -7.14 -8.00
C TYR A 293 12.24 -8.13 -9.03
N ALA A 294 13.43 -8.66 -8.74
CA ALA A 294 14.05 -9.68 -9.58
C ALA A 294 13.39 -11.06 -9.41
N CYS A 295 12.85 -11.34 -8.21
CA CYS A 295 12.19 -12.59 -7.88
C CYS A 295 11.13 -12.41 -6.79
N SER A 296 10.13 -13.30 -6.81
CA SER A 296 9.11 -13.44 -5.78
C SER A 296 9.55 -14.46 -4.73
N ARG A 297 9.00 -14.37 -3.52
CA ARG A 297 9.16 -15.42 -2.49
C ARG A 297 8.30 -16.65 -2.76
N LEU A 298 7.37 -16.57 -3.70
CA LEU A 298 6.43 -17.63 -4.05
C LEU A 298 6.92 -18.36 -5.30
N ASN A 299 7.30 -19.62 -5.13
CA ASN A 299 7.83 -20.45 -6.23
C ASN A 299 6.89 -20.53 -7.44
N HIS A 300 5.57 -20.53 -7.23
CA HIS A 300 4.59 -20.57 -8.33
C HIS A 300 4.57 -19.28 -9.14
N VAL A 301 4.77 -18.12 -8.50
CA VAL A 301 4.87 -16.82 -9.17
C VAL A 301 6.11 -16.80 -10.06
N ASN A 302 7.26 -17.21 -9.52
CA ASN A 302 8.51 -17.30 -10.29
C ASN A 302 8.38 -18.25 -11.49
N LYS A 303 7.78 -19.44 -11.30
CA LYS A 303 7.57 -20.41 -12.38
C LYS A 303 6.75 -19.85 -13.53
N LEU A 304 5.66 -19.12 -13.25
CA LEU A 304 4.85 -18.49 -14.30
C LEU A 304 5.64 -17.38 -15.01
N PHE A 305 6.34 -16.56 -14.24
CA PHE A 305 7.16 -15.46 -14.78
C PHE A 305 8.32 -15.95 -15.67
N ASP A 306 8.98 -17.04 -15.29
CA ASP A 306 10.05 -17.65 -16.08
C ASP A 306 9.54 -18.20 -17.42
N LYS A 307 8.32 -18.77 -17.45
CA LYS A 307 7.67 -19.21 -18.70
C LYS A 307 7.46 -18.02 -19.65
N ILE A 308 6.99 -16.88 -19.13
CA ILE A 308 6.77 -15.65 -19.91
C ILE A 308 8.09 -15.11 -20.44
N LYS A 309 9.09 -14.97 -19.57
CA LYS A 309 10.43 -14.50 -19.98
C LYS A 309 11.03 -15.38 -21.08
N LEU A 310 10.83 -16.69 -21.01
CA LEU A 310 11.32 -17.61 -22.03
C LEU A 310 10.55 -17.48 -23.35
N ALA A 311 9.25 -17.22 -23.29
CA ALA A 311 8.42 -16.99 -24.47
C ALA A 311 8.76 -15.67 -25.17
N MET A 312 9.04 -14.60 -24.43
CA MET A 312 9.35 -13.27 -24.98
C MET A 312 10.77 -13.13 -25.54
N LYS A 313 11.67 -14.08 -25.27
CA LYS A 313 13.03 -14.11 -25.84
C LYS A 313 13.09 -14.75 -27.23
N LYS A 314 11.98 -15.33 -27.70
CA LYS A 314 11.84 -15.93 -29.03
C LYS A 314 11.14 -14.96 -29.97
#